data_AF-A0A2R7T3C9-F1
#
_entry.id   AF-A0A2R7T3C9-F1
#
_cell.length_a   1.000
_cell.length_b   1.000
_cell.length_c   1.000
_cell.angle_alpha   90.00
_cell.angle_beta   90.00
_cell.angle_gamma   90.00
#
_symmetry.space_group_name_H-M   'P 1'
#
loop_
_entity.id
_entity.type
_entity.pdbx_description
1 polymer ?
#
loop_
_entity_poly.entity_id
_entity_poly.type
_entity_poly.pdbx_seq_one_letter_code
_entity_poly.pdbx_strand_id
1 'polypeptide(L)'
;MSSPATIRRLNALALFQAFAEERITAGDPPKGLEAAWAARIGVSGATWSMAKSGARPIGDKLARQIEHHCDKPAGWVDEEREPTGLTPAEQQFLALALKTYRSTNSDGRKQLRQWLKTFGT
;
A
#
# COMPACT_ATOMS: atom_id res chain seq x y z
N MET A 1 -15.72 10.72 -5.61
CA MET A 1 -15.74 10.33 -4.19
C MET A 1 -15.55 8.83 -4.12
N SER A 2 -14.47 8.38 -3.48
CA SER A 2 -14.19 6.95 -3.29
C SER A 2 -15.25 6.32 -2.37
N SER A 3 -15.59 5.05 -2.58
CA SER A 3 -16.55 4.37 -1.69
C SER A 3 -15.95 4.22 -0.28
N PRO A 4 -16.75 4.21 0.81
CA PRO A 4 -16.23 4.00 2.17
C PRO A 4 -15.44 2.69 2.31
N ALA A 5 -15.84 1.63 1.60
CA ALA A 5 -15.11 0.37 1.56
C ALA A 5 -13.74 0.50 0.87
N THR A 6 -13.64 1.35 -0.15
CA THR A 6 -12.37 1.68 -0.81
C THR A 6 -11.44 2.44 0.12
N ILE A 7 -11.95 3.47 0.80
CA ILE A 7 -11.17 4.31 1.74
C ILE A 7 -10.59 3.44 2.86
N ARG A 8 -11.42 2.62 3.51
CA ARG A 8 -10.98 1.67 4.55
C ARG A 8 -9.89 0.73 4.07
N ARG A 9 -10.03 0.20 2.86
CA ARG A 9 -9.02 -0.69 2.28
C ARG A 9 -7.70 0.04 2.08
N LEU A 10 -7.71 1.24 1.49
CA LEU A 10 -6.50 2.02 1.25
C LEU A 10 -5.78 2.34 2.58
N ASN A 11 -6.53 2.79 3.57
CA ASN A 11 -5.98 3.11 4.90
C ASN A 11 -5.44 1.88 5.62
N ALA A 12 -6.12 0.72 5.52
CA ALA A 12 -5.62 -0.53 6.08
C ALA A 12 -4.33 -1.01 5.39
N LEU A 13 -4.19 -0.78 4.08
CA LEU A 13 -2.95 -1.08 3.35
C LEU A 13 -1.80 -0.16 3.77
N ALA A 14 -2.06 1.12 4.00
CA ALA A 14 -1.05 2.06 4.50
C ALA A 14 -0.55 1.66 5.90
N LEU A 15 -1.45 1.24 6.80
CA LEU A 15 -1.06 0.72 8.13
C LEU A 15 -0.23 -0.56 8.02
N PHE A 16 -0.57 -1.46 7.09
CA PHE A 16 0.23 -2.66 6.83
C PHE A 16 1.62 -2.32 6.28
N GLN A 17 1.73 -1.33 5.38
CA GLN A 17 3.03 -0.88 4.85
C GLN A 17 3.91 -0.31 5.96
N ALA A 18 3.37 0.57 6.82
CA ALA A 18 4.10 1.10 7.97
C ALA A 18 4.57 -0.03 8.91
N PHE A 19 3.71 -1.00 9.20
CA PHE A 19 4.09 -2.18 9.98
C PHE A 19 5.21 -2.99 9.30
N ALA A 20 5.12 -3.22 7.99
CA ALA A 20 6.13 -3.96 7.25
C ALA A 20 7.48 -3.23 7.26
N GLU A 21 7.49 -1.91 7.07
CA GLU A 21 8.69 -1.08 7.13
C GLU A 21 9.34 -1.13 8.50
N GLU A 22 8.57 -0.95 9.58
CA GLU A 22 9.08 -1.06 10.97
C GLU A 22 9.76 -2.41 11.23
N ARG A 23 9.15 -3.52 10.78
CA ARG A 23 9.70 -4.87 10.98
C ARG A 23 10.94 -5.12 10.12
N ILE A 24 10.95 -4.66 8.87
CA ILE A 24 12.11 -4.77 7.98
C ILE A 24 13.29 -3.97 8.56
N THR A 25 13.04 -2.75 9.05
CA THR A 25 14.07 -1.93 9.72
C THR A 25 14.57 -2.59 11.00
N ALA A 26 13.72 -3.31 11.73
CA ALA A 26 14.11 -4.11 12.89
C ALA A 26 14.92 -5.39 12.55
N GLY A 27 15.11 -5.70 11.27
CA GLY A 27 15.92 -6.84 10.80
C GLY A 27 15.13 -8.13 10.55
N ASP A 28 13.80 -8.08 10.57
CA ASP A 28 12.99 -9.27 10.30
C ASP A 28 13.05 -9.70 8.83
N PRO A 29 12.96 -11.02 8.56
CA PRO A 29 12.85 -11.51 7.20
C PRO A 29 11.53 -11.04 6.55
N PRO A 30 11.54 -10.63 5.27
CA PRO A 30 10.31 -10.23 4.57
C PRO A 30 9.25 -11.34 4.48
N LYS A 31 9.69 -12.59 4.57
CA LYS A 31 8.83 -13.77 4.50
C LYS A 31 8.05 -13.92 5.80
N GLY A 32 6.73 -13.79 5.73
CA GLY A 32 5.82 -13.97 6.86
C GLY A 32 5.21 -12.68 7.42
N LEU A 33 5.57 -11.50 6.88
CA LEU A 33 5.03 -10.22 7.31
C LEU A 33 3.50 -10.16 7.20
N GLU A 34 2.91 -10.72 6.14
CA GLU A 34 1.44 -10.78 6.01
C GLU A 34 0.79 -11.65 7.09
N ALA A 35 1.43 -12.77 7.47
CA ALA A 35 0.93 -13.64 8.52
C ALA A 35 1.06 -12.98 9.90
N ALA A 36 2.18 -12.31 10.15
CA ALA A 36 2.41 -11.54 11.37
C ALA A 36 1.41 -10.37 11.50
N TRP A 37 1.14 -9.67 10.41
CA TRP A 37 0.12 -8.62 10.37
C TRP A 37 -1.28 -9.17 10.64
N ALA A 38 -1.68 -10.26 9.95
CA ALA A 38 -2.97 -10.89 10.17
C ALA A 38 -3.15 -11.30 11.64
N ALA A 39 -2.10 -11.86 12.26
CA ALA A 39 -2.09 -12.17 13.69
C ALA A 39 -2.21 -10.90 14.56
N ARG A 40 -1.47 -9.82 14.24
CA ARG A 40 -1.53 -8.54 14.96
C ARG A 40 -2.95 -7.97 14.98
N ILE A 41 -3.64 -7.98 13.85
CA ILE A 41 -5.01 -7.46 13.76
C ILE A 41 -6.06 -8.53 14.10
N GLY A 42 -5.69 -9.71 14.58
CA GLY A 42 -6.62 -10.75 15.04
C GLY A 42 -7.49 -11.40 13.96
N VAL A 43 -6.98 -11.58 12.74
CA VAL A 43 -7.69 -12.25 11.64
C VAL A 43 -6.87 -13.40 11.04
N SER A 44 -7.52 -14.28 10.27
CA SER A 44 -6.80 -15.29 9.50
C SER A 44 -6.06 -14.67 8.31
N GLY A 45 -4.94 -15.27 7.90
CA GLY A 45 -4.19 -14.83 6.72
C GLY A 45 -5.06 -14.74 5.45
N ALA A 46 -5.96 -15.72 5.25
CA ALA A 46 -6.92 -15.69 4.14
C ALA A 46 -7.88 -14.47 4.20
N THR A 47 -8.36 -14.11 5.40
CA THR A 47 -9.21 -12.93 5.59
C THR A 47 -8.46 -11.66 5.22
N TRP A 48 -7.21 -11.54 5.67
CA TRP A 48 -6.35 -10.41 5.31
C TRP A 48 -6.08 -10.37 3.80
N SER A 49 -5.73 -11.49 3.16
CA SER A 49 -5.49 -11.55 1.71
C SER A 49 -6.72 -11.12 0.89
N MET A 50 -7.93 -11.52 1.31
CA MET A 50 -9.17 -11.09 0.65
C MET A 50 -9.48 -9.60 0.86
N ALA A 51 -9.20 -9.06 2.06
CA ALA A 51 -9.34 -7.62 2.33
C ALA A 51 -8.33 -6.80 1.50
N LYS A 52 -7.07 -7.28 1.44
CA LYS A 52 -5.98 -6.68 0.67
C LYS A 52 -6.26 -6.68 -0.83
N SER A 53 -6.81 -7.75 -1.40
CA SER A 53 -7.18 -7.83 -2.83
C SER A 53 -8.47 -7.08 -3.15
N GLY A 54 -9.29 -6.79 -2.13
CA GLY A 54 -10.62 -6.19 -2.28
C GLY A 54 -11.72 -7.18 -2.63
N ALA A 55 -11.41 -8.48 -2.64
CA ALA A 55 -12.42 -9.53 -2.79
C ALA A 55 -13.42 -9.51 -1.62
N ARG A 56 -12.98 -9.06 -0.43
CA ARG A 56 -13.84 -8.84 0.73
C ARG A 56 -13.71 -7.39 1.21
N PRO A 57 -14.80 -6.62 1.29
CA PRO A 57 -14.74 -5.26 1.84
C PRO A 57 -14.46 -5.29 3.34
N ILE A 58 -13.77 -4.26 3.83
CA ILE A 58 -13.52 -4.05 5.27
C ILE A 58 -14.78 -3.42 5.88
N GLY A 59 -15.54 -4.23 6.64
CA GLY A 59 -16.70 -3.76 7.39
C GLY A 59 -16.31 -3.09 8.72
N ASP A 60 -17.28 -2.48 9.39
CA ASP A 60 -17.07 -1.66 10.61
C ASP A 60 -16.32 -2.41 11.71
N LYS A 61 -16.68 -3.68 11.96
CA LYS A 61 -16.02 -4.49 13.00
C LYS A 61 -14.53 -4.65 12.73
N LEU A 62 -14.15 -4.95 11.49
CA LEU A 62 -12.74 -5.12 11.12
C LEU A 62 -12.01 -3.76 11.10
N ALA A 63 -12.68 -2.70 10.66
CA ALA A 63 -12.15 -1.34 10.70
C ALA A 63 -11.77 -0.91 12.14
N ARG A 64 -12.71 -1.04 13.09
CA ARG A 64 -12.46 -0.74 14.51
C ARG A 64 -11.36 -1.62 15.12
N GLN A 65 -11.31 -2.89 14.74
CA GLN A 65 -10.28 -3.83 15.21
C GLN A 65 -8.88 -3.44 14.71
N ILE A 66 -8.76 -3.06 13.42
CA ILE A 66 -7.50 -2.55 12.85
C ILE A 66 -7.05 -1.28 13.59
N GLU A 67 -7.96 -0.32 13.79
CA GLU A 67 -7.66 0.93 14.50
C GLU A 67 -7.14 0.67 15.92
N HIS A 68 -7.80 -0.22 16.67
CA HIS A 68 -7.39 -0.61 18.01
C HIS A 68 -5.98 -1.22 18.03
N HIS A 69 -5.67 -2.15 17.13
CA HIS A 69 -4.35 -2.81 17.08
C HIS A 69 -3.22 -1.94 16.49
N CYS A 70 -3.58 -0.79 15.91
CA CYS A 70 -2.65 0.18 15.33
C CYS A 70 -2.58 1.49 16.13
N ASP A 71 -3.16 1.52 17.33
CA ASP A 71 -3.23 2.69 18.21
C ASP A 71 -3.78 3.94 17.48
N LYS A 72 -4.79 3.74 16.63
CA LYS A 72 -5.49 4.81 15.91
C LYS A 72 -6.83 5.11 16.56
N PRO A 73 -7.29 6.38 16.53
CA PRO A 73 -8.62 6.72 17.02
C PRO A 73 -9.71 6.04 16.19
N ALA A 74 -10.88 5.82 16.80
CA ALA A 74 -12.03 5.27 16.08
C ALA A 74 -12.44 6.23 14.96
N GLY A 75 -12.61 5.71 13.74
CA GLY A 75 -12.92 6.51 12.55
C GLY A 75 -11.71 6.81 11.68
N TRP A 76 -10.49 6.56 12.19
CA TRP A 76 -9.26 6.87 11.45
C TRP A 76 -9.19 6.18 10.09
N VAL A 77 -9.66 4.93 9.96
CA VAL A 77 -9.64 4.23 8.66
C VAL A 77 -10.81 4.61 7.75
N ASP A 78 -11.82 5.33 8.24
CA ASP A 78 -12.98 5.75 7.44
C ASP A 78 -12.73 7.04 6.66
N GLU A 79 -11.77 7.85 7.10
CA GLU A 79 -11.45 9.15 6.52
C GLU A 79 -10.56 9.01 5.28
N GLU A 80 -10.83 9.80 4.25
CA GLU A 80 -9.95 9.87 3.09
C GLU A 80 -8.60 10.45 3.49
N ARG A 81 -7.52 9.73 3.18
CA ARG A 81 -6.15 10.10 3.55
C ARG A 81 -5.26 9.96 2.33
N GLU A 82 -4.27 10.85 2.25
CA GLU A 82 -3.21 10.71 1.26
C GLU A 82 -2.51 9.35 1.47
N PRO A 83 -2.39 8.52 0.42
CA PRO A 83 -1.75 7.22 0.54
C PRO A 83 -0.31 7.39 1.05
N THR A 84 0.02 6.72 2.14
CA THR A 84 1.39 6.72 2.66
C THR A 84 2.26 5.85 1.76
N GLY A 85 3.05 6.47 0.89
CA GLY A 85 3.91 5.77 -0.06
C GLY A 85 3.25 5.53 -1.42
N LEU A 86 3.95 4.77 -2.27
CA LEU A 86 3.52 4.55 -3.65
C LEU A 86 2.41 3.49 -3.70
N THR A 87 1.27 3.86 -4.27
CA THR A 87 0.19 2.93 -4.63
C THR A 87 0.70 1.82 -5.55
N PRO A 88 0.01 0.66 -5.64
CA PRO A 88 0.41 -0.40 -6.57
C PRO A 88 0.53 0.07 -8.03
N ALA A 89 -0.31 1.02 -8.46
CA ALA A 89 -0.23 1.61 -9.79
C ALA A 89 1.05 2.44 -9.98
N GLU A 90 1.41 3.26 -8.99
CA GLU A 90 2.65 4.05 -9.01
C GLU A 90 3.90 3.15 -8.93
N GLN A 91 3.84 2.05 -8.16
CA GLN A 91 4.90 1.04 -8.13
C GLN A 91 5.08 0.37 -9.49
N GLN A 92 3.99 -0.03 -10.16
CA GLN A 92 4.04 -0.61 -11.50
C GLN A 92 4.59 0.40 -12.53
N PHE A 93 4.17 1.65 -12.44
CA PHE A 93 4.69 2.73 -13.27
C PHE A 93 6.21 2.90 -13.07
N LEU A 94 6.68 2.98 -11.83
CA LEU A 94 8.11 3.09 -11.53
C LEU A 94 8.90 1.88 -11.99
N ALA A 95 8.37 0.66 -11.82
CA ALA A 95 9.01 -0.55 -12.30
C ALA A 95 9.17 -0.52 -13.83
N LEU A 96 8.13 -0.09 -14.56
CA LEU A 96 8.17 0.07 -16.01
C LEU A 96 9.17 1.16 -16.42
N ALA A 97 9.13 2.32 -15.77
CA ALA A 97 10.03 3.44 -16.06
C ALA A 97 11.51 3.05 -15.83
N LEU A 98 11.82 2.36 -14.74
CA LEU A 98 13.16 1.85 -14.44
C LEU A 98 13.63 0.80 -15.45
N LYS A 99 12.74 -0.11 -15.84
CA LYS A 99 13.04 -1.11 -16.88
C LYS A 99 13.42 -0.43 -18.19
N THR A 100 12.60 0.51 -18.66
CA THR A 100 12.83 1.28 -19.89
C THR A 100 14.13 2.08 -19.81
N TYR A 101 14.39 2.75 -18.68
CA TYR A 101 15.60 3.53 -18.46
C TYR A 101 16.88 2.67 -18.56
N ARG A 102 16.84 1.46 -18.01
CA ARG A 102 17.97 0.51 -18.02
C ARG A 102 18.19 -0.12 -19.38
N SER A 103 17.12 -0.46 -20.10
CA SER A 103 17.19 -1.13 -21.40
C SER A 103 17.55 -0.21 -22.56
N THR A 104 17.49 1.10 -22.38
CA THR A 104 17.74 2.08 -23.44
C THR A 104 19.12 2.75 -23.33
N ASN A 105 19.59 3.29 -24.46
CA ASN A 105 20.87 3.99 -24.58
C ASN A 105 20.77 5.46 -24.08
N SER A 106 21.85 6.23 -24.22
CA SER A 106 21.91 7.63 -23.77
C SER A 106 20.80 8.51 -24.37
N ASP A 107 20.41 8.27 -25.63
CA ASP A 107 19.41 9.05 -26.33
C ASP A 107 17.99 8.71 -25.87
N GLY A 108 17.69 7.41 -25.70
CA GLY A 108 16.40 7.00 -25.13
C GLY A 108 16.21 7.46 -23.68
N ARG A 109 17.28 7.53 -22.88
CA ARG A 109 17.21 8.11 -21.52
C ARG A 109 16.93 9.61 -21.56
N LYS A 110 17.51 10.35 -22.51
CA LYS A 110 17.22 11.78 -22.73
C LYS A 110 15.77 11.99 -23.14
N GLN A 111 15.27 11.21 -24.10
CA GLN A 111 13.88 11.29 -24.55
C GLN A 111 12.89 10.99 -23.41
N LEU A 112 13.13 9.93 -22.63
CA LEU A 112 12.29 9.60 -21.47
C LEU A 112 12.23 10.75 -20.46
N ARG A 113 13.38 11.36 -20.12
CA ARG A 113 13.41 12.53 -19.23
C ARG A 113 12.67 13.72 -19.82
N GLN A 114 12.78 13.95 -21.13
CA GLN A 114 12.08 15.04 -21.79
C GLN A 114 10.56 14.84 -21.76
N TRP A 115 10.09 13.63 -22.05
CA TRP A 115 8.67 13.29 -21.98
C TRP A 115 8.13 13.48 -20.56
N LEU A 116 8.84 13.00 -19.54
CA LEU A 116 8.44 13.20 -18.14
C LEU A 116 8.33 14.68 -17.76
N LYS A 117 9.20 15.56 -18.29
CA LYS A 117 9.09 17.01 -18.09
C LYS A 117 7.86 17.61 -18.77
N THR A 118 7.53 17.15 -19.98
CA THR A 118 6.34 17.63 -20.72
C THR A 118 5.03 17.26 -20.02
N PHE A 119 4.96 16.12 -19.34
CA PHE A 119 3.77 15.74 -18.55
C PHE A 119 3.66 16.48 -17.21
N GLY A 120 4.75 17.07 -16.71
CA GLY A 120 4.80 17.75 -15.41
C GLY A 120 4.48 19.25 -15.45
N THR A 121 4.19 19.79 -16.64
CA THR A 121 3.73 21.18 -16.88
C THR A 121 2.29 21.18 -17.35
#